data_AF-A0AAW9G025-F1
#
_entry.id   AF-A0AAW9G025-F1
#
_cell.length_a   1.000
_cell.length_b   1.000
_cell.length_c   1.000
_cell.angle_alpha   90.00
_cell.angle_beta   90.00
_cell.angle_gamma   90.00
#
_symmetry.space_group_name_H-M   'P 1'
#
loop_
_entity.id
_entity.type
_entity.pdbx_description
1 polymer ?
#
loop_
_entity_poly.entity_id
_entity_poly.type
_entity_poly.pdbx_seq_one_letter_code
_entity_poly.pdbx_strand_id
1 'polypeptide(L)'
;MTILQSLPEIVKREVNYPLFKNSGEEMIKTLNMVSSMVGVNFGTDEEYKKTSGAHWISFCQGYQLTALEIIEAYRMALRQEFPEIKVFPNLSLITAGEILKAYQEFKHGSEEWNRGRKLIHKTLNPIIEESEETKLARRKKMWDDLVLKVKNDEPCVYAGHFYSELDEKGCFDYLTAADKNRLIRSKAAQILNKEITKGTNIHFRKEETVRLLKTLNETNKIKSDYLNGMAIQHAKDHLVYEHIKKHLKDYL
;
A
#
# COMPACT_ATOMS: atom_id res chain seq x y z
N MET A 1 17.72 -25.04 3.38
CA MET A 1 17.81 -24.26 2.12
C MET A 1 17.72 -22.79 2.48
N THR A 2 18.72 -21.99 2.12
CA THR A 2 18.65 -20.53 2.26
C THR A 2 17.59 -19.99 1.29
N ILE A 3 16.76 -19.03 1.72
CA ILE A 3 15.71 -18.41 0.87
C ILE A 3 16.30 -17.92 -0.46
N LEU A 4 17.54 -17.45 -0.43
CA LEU A 4 18.32 -17.08 -1.60
C LEU A 4 18.32 -18.14 -2.70
N GLN A 5 18.35 -19.43 -2.36
CA GLN A 5 18.37 -20.53 -3.34
C GLN A 5 17.01 -20.71 -4.03
N SER A 6 15.90 -20.38 -3.35
CA SER A 6 14.53 -20.53 -3.85
C SER A 6 13.96 -19.29 -4.55
N LEU A 7 14.70 -18.18 -4.56
CA LEU A 7 14.30 -16.96 -5.28
C LEU A 7 14.50 -17.12 -6.81
N PRO A 8 13.63 -16.53 -7.64
CA PRO A 8 13.87 -16.39 -9.08
C PRO A 8 15.15 -15.61 -9.35
N GLU A 9 15.83 -15.91 -10.46
CA GLU A 9 17.13 -15.31 -10.80
C GLU A 9 17.09 -13.79 -10.88
N ILE A 10 16.00 -13.22 -11.39
CA ILE A 10 15.80 -11.75 -11.44
C ILE A 10 15.84 -11.12 -10.04
N VAL A 11 15.31 -11.80 -9.02
CA VAL A 11 15.29 -11.32 -7.63
C VAL A 11 16.61 -11.65 -6.91
N LYS A 12 17.21 -12.81 -7.20
CA LYS A 12 18.57 -13.13 -6.71
C LYS A 12 19.58 -12.07 -7.12
N ARG A 13 19.51 -11.59 -8.38
CA ARG A 13 20.36 -10.52 -8.89
C ARG A 13 20.19 -9.22 -8.09
N GLU A 14 18.97 -8.82 -7.74
CA GLU A 14 18.75 -7.63 -6.89
C GLU A 14 19.31 -7.78 -5.47
N VAL A 15 19.25 -8.98 -4.90
CA VAL A 15 19.75 -9.23 -3.54
C VAL A 15 21.28 -9.31 -3.53
N ASN A 16 21.87 -9.91 -4.56
CA ASN A 16 23.31 -10.11 -4.67
C ASN A 16 24.06 -8.87 -5.16
N TYR A 17 23.40 -8.02 -5.98
CA TYR A 17 23.97 -6.79 -6.50
C TYR A 17 23.23 -5.60 -5.90
N PRO A 18 23.93 -4.69 -5.17
CA PRO A 18 23.28 -3.54 -4.61
C PRO A 18 22.62 -2.71 -5.73
N LEU A 19 21.48 -2.09 -5.41
CA LEU A 19 20.90 -1.04 -6.25
C LEU A 19 21.99 -0.04 -6.59
N PHE A 20 21.91 0.56 -7.77
CA PHE A 20 22.81 1.63 -8.21
C PHE A 20 22.61 2.84 -7.28
N LYS A 21 23.20 2.76 -6.10
CA LYS A 21 23.10 3.66 -4.94
C LYS A 21 24.39 3.64 -4.12
N ASN A 22 25.21 2.59 -4.23
CA ASN A 22 26.46 2.47 -3.47
C ASN A 22 27.64 3.13 -4.19
N SER A 23 28.34 3.98 -3.44
CA SER A 23 29.55 4.71 -3.78
C SER A 23 30.81 3.82 -3.78
N GLY A 24 31.73 4.01 -4.72
CA GLY A 24 33.06 3.37 -4.72
C GLY A 24 33.74 3.28 -6.10
N GLU A 25 34.94 2.71 -6.17
CA GLU A 25 35.73 2.56 -7.41
C GLU A 25 35.13 1.56 -8.42
N GLU A 26 34.44 0.53 -7.94
CA GLU A 26 33.83 -0.52 -8.77
C GLU A 26 32.61 0.02 -9.56
N MET A 27 31.96 1.06 -9.03
CA MET A 27 30.92 1.84 -9.68
C MET A 27 31.47 2.61 -10.89
N ILE A 28 32.66 3.21 -10.77
CA ILE A 28 33.32 3.96 -11.85
C ILE A 28 33.71 3.02 -12.99
N LYS A 29 34.19 1.80 -12.69
CA LYS A 29 34.49 0.78 -13.70
C LYS A 29 33.24 0.35 -14.46
N THR A 30 32.16 0.05 -13.74
CA THR A 30 30.90 -0.37 -14.35
C THR A 30 30.25 0.78 -15.13
N LEU A 31 30.36 2.02 -14.64
CA LEU A 31 29.94 3.22 -15.34
C LEU A 31 30.71 3.44 -16.65
N ASN A 32 32.03 3.29 -16.62
CA ASN A 32 32.87 3.42 -17.82
C ASN A 32 32.52 2.34 -18.85
N MET A 33 32.17 1.14 -18.39
CA MET A 33 31.71 0.05 -19.26
C MET A 33 30.33 0.35 -19.87
N VAL A 34 29.37 0.85 -19.07
CA VAL A 34 28.05 1.25 -19.57
C VAL A 34 28.18 2.42 -20.55
N SER A 35 28.94 3.45 -20.19
CA SER A 35 29.09 4.67 -21.00
C SER A 35 29.79 4.40 -22.33
N SER A 36 30.78 3.49 -22.35
CA SER A 36 31.45 3.07 -23.59
C SER A 36 30.57 2.20 -24.48
N MET A 37 29.77 1.29 -23.92
CA MET A 37 28.86 0.42 -24.71
C MET A 37 27.66 1.16 -25.30
N VAL A 38 27.21 2.22 -24.62
CA VAL A 38 26.03 3.01 -25.03
C VAL A 38 26.41 4.19 -25.93
N GLY A 39 27.72 4.37 -26.21
CA GLY A 39 28.21 5.44 -27.09
C GLY A 39 28.09 6.83 -26.48
N VAL A 40 27.96 6.94 -25.14
CA VAL A 40 27.89 8.23 -24.45
C VAL A 40 29.29 8.83 -24.44
N ASN A 41 29.54 9.73 -25.41
CA ASN A 41 30.82 10.42 -25.51
C ASN A 41 30.81 11.65 -24.60
N PHE A 42 31.43 11.54 -23.43
CA PHE A 42 31.61 12.68 -22.51
C PHE A 42 32.78 13.60 -22.91
N GLY A 43 33.08 13.74 -24.21
CA GLY A 43 34.20 14.55 -24.70
C GLY A 43 35.57 13.92 -24.41
N THR A 44 36.66 14.66 -24.67
CA THR A 44 38.04 14.21 -24.43
C THR A 44 38.65 14.72 -23.13
N ASP A 45 38.09 15.80 -22.58
CA ASP A 45 38.54 16.46 -21.35
C ASP A 45 38.24 15.59 -20.11
N GLU A 46 39.25 15.31 -19.28
CA GLU A 46 39.11 14.44 -18.10
C GLU A 46 38.20 15.02 -17.01
N GLU A 47 38.20 16.34 -16.81
CA GLU A 47 37.40 17.01 -15.79
C GLU A 47 35.93 17.06 -16.21
N TYR A 48 35.69 17.30 -17.50
CA TYR A 48 34.36 17.24 -18.10
C TYR A 48 33.79 15.82 -18.11
N LYS A 49 34.64 14.79 -18.36
CA LYS A 49 34.27 13.37 -18.25
C LYS A 49 33.83 12.99 -16.83
N LYS A 50 34.59 13.38 -15.82
CA LYS A 50 34.28 13.10 -14.41
C LYS A 50 32.94 13.72 -14.01
N THR A 51 32.73 14.99 -14.37
CA THR A 51 31.51 15.73 -14.03
C THR A 51 30.29 15.17 -14.75
N SER A 52 30.39 14.94 -16.06
CA SER A 52 29.29 14.39 -16.86
C SER A 52 28.97 12.94 -16.50
N GLY A 53 29.99 12.14 -16.16
CA GLY A 53 29.81 10.79 -15.63
C GLY A 53 29.07 10.79 -14.29
N ALA A 54 29.35 11.73 -13.39
CA ALA A 54 28.63 11.88 -12.13
C ALA A 54 27.15 12.29 -12.33
N HIS A 55 26.86 13.15 -13.30
CA HIS A 55 25.48 13.49 -13.66
C HIS A 55 24.72 12.31 -14.26
N TRP A 56 25.38 11.54 -15.13
CA TRP A 56 24.83 10.32 -15.70
C TRP A 56 24.56 9.24 -14.63
N ILE A 57 25.46 9.12 -13.66
CA ILE A 57 25.25 8.31 -12.46
C ILE A 57 23.96 8.74 -11.77
N SER A 58 23.87 10.01 -11.39
CA SER A 58 22.74 10.55 -10.63
C SER A 58 21.41 10.33 -11.36
N PHE A 59 21.41 10.49 -12.68
CA PHE A 59 20.28 10.16 -13.54
C PHE A 59 19.86 8.69 -13.41
N CYS A 60 20.79 7.75 -13.56
CA CYS A 60 20.51 6.31 -13.44
C CYS A 60 20.00 5.91 -12.04
N GLN A 61 20.47 6.57 -10.97
CA GLN A 61 20.04 6.28 -9.59
C GLN A 61 18.54 6.50 -9.38
N GLY A 62 17.90 7.38 -10.17
CA GLY A 62 16.46 7.63 -10.13
C GLY A 62 15.59 6.43 -10.51
N TYR A 63 16.14 5.46 -11.25
CA TYR A 63 15.41 4.31 -11.79
C TYR A 63 15.51 3.06 -10.90
N GLN A 64 16.18 3.11 -9.74
CA GLN A 64 16.27 1.97 -8.81
C GLN A 64 16.64 0.63 -9.50
N LEU A 65 17.52 0.69 -10.50
CA LEU A 65 18.06 -0.47 -11.18
C LEU A 65 19.47 -0.76 -10.67
N THR A 66 19.93 -2.00 -10.79
CA THR A 66 21.34 -2.37 -10.62
C THR A 66 22.13 -2.02 -11.89
N ALA A 67 23.46 -1.97 -11.80
CA ALA A 67 24.29 -1.66 -12.97
C ALA A 67 24.14 -2.71 -14.10
N LEU A 68 23.98 -3.98 -13.75
CA LEU A 68 23.73 -5.06 -14.72
C LEU A 68 22.37 -4.91 -15.40
N GLU A 69 21.36 -4.45 -14.66
CA GLU A 69 20.03 -4.17 -15.22
C GLU A 69 20.04 -2.96 -16.15
N ILE A 70 20.85 -1.93 -15.85
CA ILE A 70 21.06 -0.81 -16.77
C ILE A 70 21.67 -1.31 -18.08
N ILE A 71 22.71 -2.15 -18.01
CA ILE A 71 23.33 -2.77 -19.21
C ILE A 71 22.29 -3.60 -19.98
N GLU A 72 21.50 -4.40 -19.28
CA GLU A 72 20.52 -5.26 -19.91
C GLU A 72 19.38 -4.46 -20.55
N ALA A 73 18.93 -3.37 -19.93
CA ALA A 73 17.96 -2.44 -20.50
C ALA A 73 18.43 -1.91 -21.87
N TYR A 74 19.69 -1.47 -21.97
CA TYR A 74 20.27 -1.04 -23.24
C TYR A 74 20.41 -2.17 -24.25
N ARG A 75 20.78 -3.39 -23.82
CA ARG A 75 20.83 -4.55 -24.72
C ARG A 75 19.46 -4.95 -25.25
N MET A 76 18.42 -4.87 -24.42
CA MET A 76 17.03 -5.12 -24.84
C MET A 76 16.56 -4.06 -25.83
N ALA A 77 16.88 -2.79 -25.59
CA ALA A 77 16.59 -1.70 -26.53
C ALA A 77 17.31 -1.91 -27.88
N LEU A 78 18.59 -2.31 -27.88
CA LEU A 78 19.34 -2.63 -29.10
C LEU A 78 18.80 -3.86 -29.84
N ARG A 79 18.24 -4.84 -29.10
CA ARG A 79 17.53 -5.99 -29.65
C ARG A 79 16.11 -5.68 -30.13
N GLN A 80 15.66 -4.43 -30.01
CA GLN A 80 14.31 -3.97 -30.35
C GLN A 80 13.20 -4.67 -29.54
N GLU A 81 13.51 -5.08 -28.30
CA GLU A 81 12.50 -5.62 -27.37
C GLU A 81 11.56 -4.54 -26.80
N PHE A 82 11.92 -3.26 -27.01
CA PHE A 82 11.07 -2.08 -26.77
C PHE A 82 10.81 -1.36 -28.11
N PRO A 83 9.90 -1.88 -28.95
CA PRO A 83 9.74 -1.45 -30.35
C PRO A 83 9.31 0.02 -30.51
N GLU A 84 8.73 0.60 -29.47
CA GLU A 84 8.35 2.02 -29.39
C GLU A 84 9.55 2.97 -29.23
N ILE A 85 10.71 2.47 -28.78
CA ILE A 85 11.89 3.30 -28.49
C ILE A 85 12.84 3.30 -29.69
N LYS A 86 13.07 4.47 -30.28
CA LYS A 86 14.04 4.64 -31.37
C LYS A 86 15.44 4.87 -30.80
N VAL A 87 16.31 3.88 -30.96
CA VAL A 87 17.71 3.98 -30.54
C VAL A 87 18.55 4.61 -31.66
N PHE A 88 19.12 5.79 -31.40
CA PHE A 88 20.02 6.49 -32.30
C PHE A 88 21.48 6.43 -31.82
N PRO A 89 22.49 6.58 -32.70
CA PRO A 89 23.91 6.51 -32.34
C PRO A 89 24.35 7.52 -31.25
N ASN A 90 23.64 8.64 -31.12
CA ASN A 90 23.82 9.61 -30.05
C ASN A 90 22.58 9.56 -29.15
N LEU A 91 22.64 8.75 -28.10
CA LEU A 91 21.53 8.62 -27.15
C LEU A 91 21.35 9.91 -26.36
N SER A 92 20.19 10.54 -26.53
CA SER A 92 19.78 11.65 -25.68
C SER A 92 19.46 11.13 -24.27
N LEU A 93 19.60 11.99 -23.25
CA LEU A 93 19.17 11.67 -21.87
C LEU A 93 17.69 11.26 -21.80
N ILE A 94 16.86 11.78 -22.71
CA ILE A 94 15.43 11.45 -22.80
C ILE A 94 15.27 10.00 -23.22
N THR A 95 15.89 9.59 -24.33
CA THR A 95 15.84 8.22 -24.85
C THR A 95 16.45 7.23 -23.86
N ALA A 96 17.52 7.63 -23.19
CA ALA A 96 18.10 6.91 -22.07
C ALA A 96 17.06 6.65 -20.95
N GLY A 97 16.30 7.67 -20.57
CA GLY A 97 15.24 7.56 -19.57
C GLY A 97 14.10 6.65 -20.00
N GLU A 98 13.71 6.73 -21.28
CA GLU A 98 12.70 5.84 -21.87
C GLU A 98 13.13 4.37 -21.79
N ILE A 99 14.39 4.06 -22.11
CA ILE A 99 14.95 2.70 -22.04
C ILE A 99 14.95 2.17 -20.60
N LEU A 100 15.43 2.97 -19.64
CA LEU A 100 15.48 2.55 -18.24
C LEU A 100 14.07 2.36 -17.66
N LYS A 101 13.13 3.23 -18.01
CA LYS A 101 11.74 3.14 -17.59
C LYS A 101 11.04 1.91 -18.19
N ALA A 102 11.23 1.64 -19.49
CA ALA A 102 10.66 0.46 -20.14
C ALA A 102 11.17 -0.83 -19.51
N TYR A 103 12.46 -0.88 -19.14
CA TYR A 103 13.00 -2.03 -18.39
C TYR A 103 12.40 -2.16 -16.99
N GLN A 104 12.20 -1.06 -16.25
CA GLN A 104 11.51 -1.10 -14.96
C GLN A 104 10.10 -1.66 -15.09
N GLU A 105 9.35 -1.21 -16.10
CA GLU A 105 7.98 -1.66 -16.36
C GLU A 105 7.95 -3.14 -16.75
N PHE A 106 8.86 -3.59 -17.63
CA PHE A 106 9.05 -5.00 -17.96
C PHE A 106 9.32 -5.86 -16.72
N LYS A 107 10.24 -5.40 -15.85
CA LYS A 107 10.60 -6.07 -14.60
C LYS A 107 9.44 -6.15 -13.62
N HIS A 108 8.70 -5.06 -13.42
CA HIS A 108 7.53 -5.05 -12.54
C HIS A 108 6.35 -5.87 -13.11
N GLY A 109 6.26 -5.97 -14.44
CA GLY A 109 5.30 -6.84 -15.13
C GLY A 109 5.65 -8.33 -15.05
N SER A 110 6.90 -8.69 -14.71
CA SER A 110 7.33 -10.08 -14.60
C SER A 110 6.65 -10.82 -13.44
N GLU A 111 6.00 -11.94 -13.76
CA GLU A 111 5.39 -12.83 -12.76
C GLU A 111 6.46 -13.38 -11.79
N GLU A 112 7.64 -13.70 -12.31
CA GLU A 112 8.76 -14.20 -11.51
C GLU A 112 9.24 -13.17 -10.49
N TRP A 113 9.40 -11.91 -10.89
CA TRP A 113 9.81 -10.84 -9.98
C TRP A 113 8.78 -10.64 -8.86
N ASN A 114 7.50 -10.57 -9.22
CA ASN A 114 6.40 -10.44 -8.28
C ASN A 114 6.32 -11.61 -7.29
N ARG A 115 6.52 -12.84 -7.78
CA ARG A 115 6.55 -14.05 -6.94
C ARG A 115 7.73 -14.02 -5.97
N GLY A 116 8.92 -13.66 -6.43
CA GLY A 116 10.10 -13.57 -5.57
C GLY A 116 9.96 -12.50 -4.48
N ARG A 117 9.42 -11.32 -4.81
CA ARG A 117 9.12 -10.25 -3.82
C ARG A 117 8.09 -10.70 -2.78
N LYS A 118 7.03 -11.40 -3.20
CA LYS A 118 6.05 -12.01 -2.28
C LYS A 118 6.70 -13.04 -1.35
N LEU A 119 7.63 -13.86 -1.86
CA LEU A 119 8.35 -14.83 -1.05
C LEU A 119 9.21 -14.15 0.02
N ILE A 120 10.00 -13.12 -0.36
CA ILE A 120 10.79 -12.31 0.58
C ILE A 120 9.89 -11.71 1.66
N HIS A 121 8.77 -11.09 1.26
CA HIS A 121 7.84 -10.48 2.21
C HIS A 121 7.26 -11.51 3.18
N LYS A 122 6.84 -12.69 2.69
CA LYS A 122 6.33 -13.78 3.52
C LYS A 122 7.38 -14.30 4.50
N THR A 123 8.65 -14.33 4.11
CA THR A 123 9.70 -14.81 5.01
C THR A 123 10.14 -13.78 6.04
N LEU A 124 10.19 -12.50 5.67
CA LEU A 124 10.47 -11.42 6.62
C LEU A 124 9.31 -11.19 7.60
N ASN A 125 8.08 -11.41 7.13
CA ASN A 125 6.85 -11.28 7.91
C ASN A 125 6.11 -12.63 7.92
N PRO A 126 6.61 -13.64 8.66
CA PRO A 126 5.91 -14.90 8.77
C PRO A 126 4.56 -14.66 9.42
N ILE A 127 3.49 -15.10 8.77
CA ILE A 127 2.17 -15.14 9.39
C ILE A 127 2.30 -16.18 10.52
N ILE A 128 2.28 -15.71 11.77
CA ILE A 128 2.19 -16.58 12.93
C ILE A 128 0.78 -17.15 12.88
N GLU A 129 0.65 -18.41 12.43
CA GLU A 129 -0.60 -19.14 12.54
C GLU A 129 -0.88 -19.35 14.04
N GLU A 130 -1.66 -18.43 14.62
CA GLU A 130 -2.17 -18.60 15.98
C GLU A 130 -2.99 -19.89 16.04
N SER A 131 -2.74 -20.72 17.06
CA SER A 131 -3.57 -21.89 17.31
C SER A 131 -5.04 -21.47 17.53
N GLU A 132 -5.98 -22.32 17.15
CA GLU A 132 -7.42 -22.06 17.35
C GLU A 132 -7.75 -21.78 18.81
N GLU A 133 -7.08 -22.46 19.76
CA GLU A 133 -7.20 -22.19 21.19
C GLU A 133 -6.79 -20.75 21.56
N THR A 134 -5.71 -20.24 20.98
CA THR A 134 -5.23 -18.87 21.23
C THR A 134 -6.21 -17.84 20.65
N LYS A 135 -6.78 -18.12 19.46
CA LYS A 135 -7.79 -17.25 18.84
C LYS A 135 -9.05 -17.18 19.70
N LEU A 136 -9.54 -18.32 20.18
CA LEU A 136 -10.71 -18.41 21.07
C LEU A 136 -10.45 -17.69 22.40
N ALA A 137 -9.28 -17.89 23.01
CA ALA A 137 -8.90 -17.21 24.25
C ALA A 137 -8.83 -15.68 24.06
N ARG A 138 -8.24 -15.20 22.95
CA ARG A 138 -8.22 -13.77 22.61
C ARG A 138 -9.62 -13.24 22.39
N ARG A 139 -10.46 -13.95 21.65
CA ARG A 139 -11.85 -13.56 21.36
C ARG A 139 -12.66 -13.43 22.65
N LYS A 140 -12.52 -14.39 23.57
CA LYS A 140 -13.14 -14.34 24.90
C LYS A 140 -12.65 -13.15 25.71
N LYS A 141 -11.34 -12.92 25.77
CA LYS A 141 -10.77 -11.74 26.45
C LYS A 141 -11.30 -10.42 25.88
N MET A 142 -11.45 -10.31 24.56
CA MET A 142 -12.04 -9.13 23.92
C MET A 142 -13.51 -8.95 24.27
N TRP A 143 -14.27 -10.04 24.40
CA TRP A 143 -15.66 -10.00 24.82
C TRP A 143 -15.78 -9.53 26.27
N ASP A 144 -14.98 -10.09 27.17
CA ASP A 144 -14.96 -9.73 28.59
C ASP A 144 -14.56 -8.24 28.78
N ASP A 145 -13.57 -7.76 28.03
CA ASP A 145 -13.17 -6.34 28.02
C ASP A 145 -14.29 -5.43 27.49
N LEU A 146 -15.02 -5.86 26.45
CA LEU A 146 -16.17 -5.13 25.93
C LEU A 146 -17.28 -5.02 26.98
N VAL A 147 -17.65 -6.12 27.65
CA VAL A 147 -18.69 -6.12 28.69
C VAL A 147 -18.27 -5.21 29.86
N LEU A 148 -17.01 -5.26 30.27
CA LEU A 148 -16.48 -4.41 31.33
C LEU A 148 -16.53 -2.92 30.94
N LYS A 149 -16.14 -2.57 29.71
CA LYS A 149 -16.23 -1.20 29.20
C LYS A 149 -17.66 -0.69 29.17
N VAL A 150 -18.60 -1.51 28.70
CA VAL A 150 -20.03 -1.17 28.70
C VAL A 150 -20.55 -0.96 30.14
N LYS A 151 -20.13 -1.79 31.09
CA LYS A 151 -20.46 -1.64 32.51
C LYS A 151 -19.98 -0.31 33.10
N ASN A 152 -18.79 0.13 32.68
CA ASN A 152 -18.18 1.38 33.14
C ASN A 152 -18.59 2.61 32.31
N ASP A 153 -19.50 2.44 31.34
CA ASP A 153 -19.93 3.47 30.38
C ASP A 153 -18.77 4.06 29.54
N GLU A 154 -17.76 3.24 29.25
CA GLU A 154 -16.59 3.61 28.46
C GLU A 154 -16.77 3.29 26.97
N PRO A 155 -16.31 4.17 26.05
CA PRO A 155 -16.43 3.92 24.61
C PRO A 155 -15.59 2.73 24.16
N CYS A 156 -16.16 1.88 23.30
CA CYS A 156 -15.47 0.75 22.70
C CYS A 156 -15.49 0.81 21.16
N VAL A 157 -14.31 0.90 20.55
CA VAL A 157 -14.14 1.06 19.09
C VAL A 157 -14.14 -0.25 18.31
N TYR A 158 -14.20 -1.39 19.00
CA TYR A 158 -14.13 -2.71 18.40
C TYR A 158 -15.39 -3.54 18.68
N ALA A 159 -16.43 -2.95 19.27
CA ALA A 159 -17.67 -3.63 19.62
C ALA A 159 -18.33 -4.30 18.40
N GLY A 160 -18.27 -3.66 17.23
CA GLY A 160 -18.83 -4.15 15.98
C GLY A 160 -18.18 -5.43 15.45
N HIS A 161 -17.03 -5.86 15.99
CA HIS A 161 -16.47 -7.18 15.68
C HIS A 161 -17.39 -8.34 16.12
N PHE A 162 -18.26 -8.13 17.10
CA PHE A 162 -19.23 -9.12 17.57
C PHE A 162 -20.61 -8.98 16.93
N TYR A 163 -20.76 -8.07 15.96
CA TYR A 163 -22.05 -7.80 15.33
C TYR A 163 -22.63 -9.05 14.67
N SER A 164 -21.86 -9.75 13.82
CA SER A 164 -22.36 -10.92 13.09
C SER A 164 -22.81 -12.03 14.04
N GLU A 165 -22.08 -12.28 15.12
CA GLU A 165 -22.44 -13.30 16.12
C GLU A 165 -23.77 -12.98 16.82
N LEU A 166 -24.06 -11.70 17.06
CA LEU A 166 -25.32 -11.27 17.68
C LEU A 166 -26.46 -11.20 16.66
N ASP A 167 -26.20 -10.79 15.42
CA ASP A 167 -27.18 -10.77 14.32
C ASP A 167 -27.64 -12.19 13.98
N GLU A 168 -26.72 -13.17 13.92
CA GLU A 168 -27.05 -14.60 13.72
C GLU A 168 -27.89 -15.19 14.86
N LYS A 169 -27.75 -14.65 16.08
CA LYS A 169 -28.59 -15.00 17.24
C LYS A 169 -29.94 -14.27 17.26
N GLY A 170 -30.26 -13.48 16.23
CA GLY A 170 -31.50 -12.72 16.13
C GLY A 170 -31.58 -11.52 17.08
N CYS A 171 -30.46 -11.08 17.68
CA CYS A 171 -30.46 -9.98 18.65
C CYS A 171 -30.87 -8.64 18.02
N PHE A 172 -30.85 -8.52 16.69
CA PHE A 172 -31.20 -7.30 15.96
C PHE A 172 -32.41 -7.44 15.03
N ASP A 173 -33.18 -8.53 15.14
CA ASP A 173 -34.32 -8.82 14.24
C ASP A 173 -35.46 -7.80 14.35
N TYR A 174 -35.51 -7.06 15.46
CA TYR A 174 -36.45 -5.97 15.66
C TYR A 174 -36.17 -4.75 14.75
N LEU A 175 -35.01 -4.70 14.08
CA LEU A 175 -34.63 -3.61 13.18
C LEU A 175 -34.90 -3.98 11.73
N THR A 176 -35.75 -3.19 11.06
CA THR A 176 -35.94 -3.33 9.62
C THR A 176 -34.69 -2.86 8.84
N ALA A 177 -34.60 -3.23 7.56
CA ALA A 177 -33.56 -2.68 6.68
C ALA A 177 -33.61 -1.14 6.60
N ALA A 178 -34.80 -0.54 6.71
CA ALA A 178 -34.95 0.91 6.75
C ALA A 178 -34.37 1.52 8.03
N ASP A 179 -34.54 0.86 9.18
CA ASP A 179 -33.98 1.30 10.46
C ASP A 179 -32.45 1.21 10.47
N LYS A 180 -31.91 0.08 9.99
CA LYS A 180 -30.45 -0.11 9.83
C LYS A 180 -29.88 0.99 8.91
N ASN A 181 -30.51 1.25 7.77
CA ASN A 181 -30.10 2.32 6.85
C ASN A 181 -30.21 3.73 7.46
N ARG A 182 -31.26 4.00 8.24
CA ARG A 182 -31.41 5.28 8.95
C ARG A 182 -30.29 5.49 9.97
N LEU A 183 -29.93 4.45 10.71
CA LEU A 183 -28.81 4.49 11.66
C LEU A 183 -27.48 4.76 10.95
N ILE A 184 -27.20 4.06 9.86
CA ILE A 184 -25.99 4.27 9.05
C ILE A 184 -25.90 5.73 8.58
N ARG A 185 -27.00 6.31 8.06
CA ARG A 185 -27.03 7.73 7.66
C ARG A 185 -26.80 8.69 8.82
N SER A 186 -27.39 8.40 9.98
CA SER A 186 -27.15 9.18 11.20
C SER A 186 -25.68 9.16 11.60
N LYS A 187 -25.03 7.98 11.57
CA LYS A 187 -23.59 7.85 11.86
C LYS A 187 -22.72 8.55 10.81
N ALA A 188 -23.07 8.48 9.53
CA ALA A 188 -22.39 9.22 8.48
C ALA A 188 -22.44 10.74 8.73
N ALA A 189 -23.59 11.29 9.10
CA ALA A 189 -23.73 12.70 9.45
C ALA A 189 -22.89 13.07 10.69
N GLN A 190 -22.86 12.21 11.73
CA GLN A 190 -22.03 12.43 12.92
C GLN A 190 -20.54 12.48 12.59
N ILE A 191 -20.05 11.57 11.73
CA ILE A 191 -18.66 11.55 11.27
C ILE A 191 -18.35 12.85 10.54
N LEU A 192 -19.15 13.23 9.53
CA LEU A 192 -18.92 14.44 8.75
C LEU A 192 -18.90 15.71 9.62
N ASN A 193 -19.84 15.84 10.57
CA ASN A 193 -19.87 16.98 11.50
C ASN A 193 -18.61 17.05 12.37
N LYS A 194 -18.11 15.91 12.85
CA LYS A 194 -16.87 15.84 13.63
C LYS A 194 -15.63 16.21 12.81
N GLU A 195 -15.62 15.86 11.53
CA GLU A 195 -14.51 16.20 10.63
C GLU A 195 -14.51 17.68 10.23
N ILE A 196 -15.69 18.29 10.09
CA ILE A 196 -15.82 19.74 9.85
C ILE A 196 -15.24 20.55 11.03
N THR A 197 -15.46 20.11 12.27
CA THR A 197 -14.99 20.81 13.47
C THR A 197 -13.51 20.63 13.74
N LYS A 198 -12.93 19.46 13.41
CA LYS A 198 -11.49 19.17 13.61
C LYS A 198 -10.55 19.91 12.66
N GLY A 199 -11.02 20.34 11.49
CA GLY A 199 -10.27 21.23 10.57
C GLY A 199 -9.16 20.57 9.73
N THR A 200 -8.57 19.45 10.17
CA THR A 200 -7.55 18.70 9.40
C THR A 200 -7.73 17.19 9.51
N ASN A 201 -8.09 16.54 8.39
CA ASN A 201 -8.09 15.09 8.22
C ASN A 201 -7.43 14.73 6.87
N ILE A 202 -6.64 13.66 6.86
CA ILE A 202 -5.95 13.12 5.67
C ILE A 202 -6.97 12.63 4.63
N HIS A 203 -8.13 12.14 5.07
CA HIS A 203 -9.15 11.50 4.23
C HIS A 203 -10.28 12.44 3.78
N PHE A 204 -10.46 13.58 4.45
CA PHE A 204 -11.52 14.52 4.11
C PHE A 204 -11.01 15.96 4.14
N ARG A 205 -11.05 16.63 2.99
CA ARG A 205 -10.88 18.08 2.92
C ARG A 205 -12.16 18.74 3.43
N LYS A 206 -12.04 19.79 4.25
CA LYS A 206 -13.19 20.47 4.88
C LYS A 206 -14.32 20.82 3.89
N GLU A 207 -13.97 21.36 2.72
CA GLU A 207 -14.94 21.72 1.67
C GLU A 207 -15.69 20.50 1.11
N GLU A 208 -14.98 19.38 0.92
CA GLU A 208 -15.57 18.12 0.48
C GLU A 208 -16.49 17.54 1.55
N THR A 209 -16.09 17.57 2.82
CA THR A 209 -16.90 17.15 3.96
C THR A 209 -18.23 17.90 4.02
N VAL A 210 -18.20 19.23 3.82
CA VAL A 210 -19.41 20.07 3.78
C VAL A 210 -20.32 19.68 2.60
N ARG A 211 -19.74 19.44 1.41
CA ARG A 211 -20.51 18.99 0.23
C ARG A 211 -21.15 17.62 0.44
N LEU A 212 -20.42 16.67 1.04
CA LEU A 212 -20.92 15.34 1.36
C LEU A 212 -22.06 15.42 2.39
N LEU A 213 -21.93 16.27 3.41
CA LEU A 213 -22.98 16.46 4.42
C LEU A 213 -24.24 17.07 3.81
N LYS A 214 -24.08 18.11 2.98
CA LYS A 214 -25.20 18.72 2.25
C LYS A 214 -25.92 17.68 1.39
N THR A 215 -25.16 16.91 0.62
CA THR A 215 -25.71 15.85 -0.24
C THR A 215 -26.46 14.79 0.56
N LEU A 216 -25.90 14.36 1.70
CA LEU A 216 -26.53 13.39 2.58
C LEU A 216 -27.88 13.90 3.09
N ASN A 217 -27.94 15.16 3.52
CA ASN A 217 -29.16 15.79 4.04
C ASN A 217 -30.24 15.98 2.95
N GLU A 218 -29.84 16.33 1.73
CA GLU A 218 -30.77 16.59 0.61
C GLU A 218 -31.29 15.30 -0.04
N THR A 219 -30.40 14.30 -0.21
CA THR A 219 -30.71 13.10 -1.00
C THR A 219 -30.94 11.86 -0.17
N ASN A 220 -30.65 11.89 1.14
CA ASN A 220 -30.62 10.73 2.01
C ASN A 220 -29.73 9.59 1.49
N LYS A 221 -28.72 9.90 0.66
CA LYS A 221 -27.76 8.95 0.09
C LYS A 221 -26.34 9.31 0.48
N ILE A 222 -25.54 8.28 0.78
CA ILE A 222 -24.11 8.40 1.04
C ILE A 222 -23.38 8.22 -0.30
N LYS A 223 -22.70 9.28 -0.78
CA LYS A 223 -22.01 9.27 -2.10
C LYS A 223 -20.53 8.89 -2.05
N SER A 224 -20.01 8.52 -0.89
CA SER A 224 -18.62 8.12 -0.69
C SER A 224 -18.57 6.72 -0.11
N ASP A 225 -17.94 5.79 -0.81
CA ASP A 225 -17.80 4.40 -0.36
C ASP A 225 -16.99 4.31 0.94
N TYR A 226 -15.96 5.14 1.06
CA TYR A 226 -15.15 5.26 2.27
C TYR A 226 -16.00 5.71 3.47
N LEU A 227 -16.80 6.77 3.30
CA LEU A 227 -17.72 7.25 4.33
C LEU A 227 -18.78 6.18 4.68
N ASN A 228 -19.30 5.49 3.67
CA ASN A 228 -20.29 4.43 3.86
C ASN A 228 -19.72 3.28 4.70
N GLY A 229 -18.50 2.84 4.40
CA GLY A 229 -17.79 1.81 5.17
C GLY A 229 -17.61 2.18 6.65
N MET A 230 -17.14 3.41 6.93
CA MET A 230 -17.00 3.89 8.31
C MET A 230 -18.34 4.01 9.03
N ALA A 231 -19.37 4.53 8.34
CA ALA A 231 -20.70 4.70 8.91
C ALA A 231 -21.34 3.34 9.27
N ILE A 232 -21.16 2.32 8.41
CA ILE A 232 -21.58 0.94 8.70
C ILE A 232 -20.87 0.41 9.94
N GLN A 233 -19.56 0.59 10.04
CA GLN A 233 -18.80 0.11 11.20
C GLN A 233 -19.27 0.79 12.49
N HIS A 234 -19.41 2.12 12.48
CA HIS A 234 -19.91 2.88 13.63
C HIS A 234 -21.36 2.52 14.01
N ALA A 235 -22.19 2.15 13.04
CA ALA A 235 -23.54 1.67 13.29
C ALA A 235 -23.51 0.30 13.98
N LYS A 236 -22.65 -0.62 13.52
CA LYS A 236 -22.44 -1.94 14.16
C LYS A 236 -21.91 -1.79 15.58
N ASP A 237 -20.89 -0.96 15.78
CA ASP A 237 -20.33 -0.69 17.12
C ASP A 237 -21.42 -0.20 18.08
N HIS A 238 -22.24 0.74 17.63
CA HIS A 238 -23.34 1.28 18.42
C HIS A 238 -24.40 0.22 18.74
N LEU A 239 -24.83 -0.58 17.76
CA LEU A 239 -25.84 -1.62 17.99
C LEU A 239 -25.38 -2.67 19.00
N VAL A 240 -24.13 -3.13 18.86
CA VAL A 240 -23.55 -4.10 19.82
C VAL A 240 -23.46 -3.48 21.21
N TYR A 241 -22.93 -2.25 21.31
CA TYR A 241 -22.77 -1.55 22.59
C TYR A 241 -24.10 -1.37 23.32
N GLU A 242 -25.13 -0.85 22.63
CA GLU A 242 -26.45 -0.63 23.22
C GLU A 242 -27.15 -1.95 23.58
N HIS A 243 -26.97 -3.00 22.78
CA HIS A 243 -27.50 -4.33 23.10
C HIS A 243 -26.90 -4.87 24.40
N ILE A 244 -25.58 -4.85 24.53
CA ILE A 244 -24.89 -5.29 25.75
C ILE A 244 -25.32 -4.41 26.94
N LYS A 245 -25.44 -3.09 26.74
CA LYS A 245 -25.87 -2.16 27.80
C LYS A 245 -27.27 -2.48 28.32
N LYS A 246 -28.21 -2.79 27.41
CA LYS A 246 -29.59 -3.15 27.74
C LYS A 246 -29.68 -4.51 28.45
N HIS A 247 -28.81 -5.45 28.08
CA HIS A 247 -28.79 -6.84 28.56
C HIS A 247 -27.62 -7.12 29.51
N LEU A 248 -27.09 -6.09 30.18
CA LEU A 248 -25.84 -6.20 30.93
C LEU A 248 -25.88 -7.28 32.03
N LYS A 249 -27.06 -7.50 32.64
CA LYS A 249 -27.27 -8.54 33.65
C LYS A 249 -27.12 -9.96 33.09
N ASP A 250 -27.35 -10.15 31.80
CA ASP A 250 -27.26 -11.45 31.14
C ASP A 250 -25.81 -11.80 30.75
N TYR A 251 -24.89 -10.82 30.87
CA TYR A 251 -23.48 -10.92 30.47
C TYR A 251 -22.48 -10.76 31.63
N LEU A 252 -22.98 -10.55 32.86
CA LEU A 252 -22.19 -10.48 34.10
C LEU A 252 -22.28 -11.80 34.88
#